data_AF-A0A4Y9RRH7-F1
#
_entry.id   AF-A0A4Y9RRH7-F1
#
_cell.length_a   1.000
_cell.length_b   1.000
_cell.length_c   1.000
_cell.angle_alpha   90.00
_cell.angle_beta   90.00
_cell.angle_gamma   90.00
#
_symmetry.space_group_name_H-M   'P 1'
#
loop_
_entity.id
_entity.type
_entity.pdbx_description
1 polymer ?
#
loop_
_entity_poly.entity_id
_entity_poly.type
_entity_poly.pdbx_seq_one_letter_code
_entity_poly.pdbx_strand_id
1 'polypeptide(L)'
;MTQTTLPTTTTTQTMESSSSCVLPDDYANLILLGAGNITGIGNAYDNRIIGNLGQNTLAGGAGNDVIETGGGADQVDGGTGVDTVLLPDLDGGYNLAWIAGGAALTARANIHEYVTVKNAEHIQAGRLHVAWANEGHADQVYGLYQAAFYRKPDVEGMGFWLNKYNEGTSLTTIAAEFMKSEEFSRRFPGVADDTADLVTMMYHHVLHREPDAEGYAYWKGVMDAHLIDSAQLLVYFAGSEENQVNIVGSMAQGYAYLLPA
;
A
#
# COMPACT_ATOMS: atom_id res chain seq x y z
N MET A 1 -25.60 -12.01 -27.50
CA MET A 1 -24.69 -11.07 -26.82
C MET A 1 -25.42 -10.53 -25.61
N THR A 2 -25.27 -11.17 -24.46
CA THR A 2 -25.84 -10.68 -23.19
C THR A 2 -24.83 -9.71 -22.61
N GLN A 3 -25.09 -8.41 -22.81
CA GLN A 3 -24.35 -7.35 -22.15
C GLN A 3 -24.78 -7.37 -20.68
N THR A 4 -23.97 -8.01 -19.84
CA THR A 4 -24.08 -7.89 -18.39
C THR A 4 -23.68 -6.47 -18.03
N THR A 5 -24.66 -5.59 -17.88
CA THR A 5 -24.45 -4.28 -17.27
C THR A 5 -24.20 -4.52 -15.78
N LEU A 6 -22.97 -4.25 -15.33
CA LEU A 6 -22.66 -4.15 -13.91
C LEU A 6 -23.56 -3.07 -13.28
N PRO A 7 -24.28 -3.35 -12.18
CA PRO A 7 -25.02 -2.31 -11.48
C PRO A 7 -24.03 -1.39 -10.75
N THR A 8 -23.82 -0.20 -11.29
CA THR A 8 -23.30 0.95 -10.53
C THR A 8 -24.43 1.54 -9.71
N THR A 9 -24.85 0.86 -8.64
CA THR A 9 -25.74 1.44 -7.64
C THR A 9 -24.91 1.86 -6.43
N THR A 10 -24.69 3.17 -6.32
CA THR A 10 -24.21 3.83 -5.10
C THR A 10 -25.32 3.81 -4.07
N THR A 11 -25.62 2.64 -3.53
CA THR A 11 -26.50 2.52 -2.37
C THR A 11 -25.81 3.21 -1.19
N THR A 12 -26.50 4.08 -0.46
CA THR A 12 -25.97 4.76 0.74
C THR A 12 -26.72 4.37 2.00
N GLN A 13 -27.63 3.39 1.91
CA GLN A 13 -28.46 2.96 3.03
C GLN A 13 -27.61 2.31 4.13
N THR A 14 -27.93 2.67 5.37
CA THR A 14 -27.24 2.19 6.57
C THR A 14 -28.17 1.29 7.38
N MET A 15 -27.66 0.11 7.73
CA MET A 15 -28.30 -0.79 8.68
C MET A 15 -27.59 -0.67 10.03
N GLU A 16 -28.36 -0.44 11.09
CA GLU A 16 -27.86 -0.52 12.46
C GLU A 16 -28.32 -1.84 13.09
N SER A 17 -27.41 -2.55 13.77
CA SER A 17 -27.75 -3.82 14.40
C SER A 17 -27.06 -4.01 15.75
N SER A 18 -27.81 -4.45 16.76
CA SER A 18 -27.28 -4.89 18.06
C SER A 18 -27.14 -6.42 18.15
N SER A 19 -27.27 -7.12 17.01
CA SER A 19 -27.16 -8.57 16.89
C SER A 19 -26.39 -8.96 15.62
N SER A 20 -25.92 -10.20 15.53
CA SER A 20 -25.23 -10.67 14.33
C SER A 20 -26.11 -10.56 13.08
N CYS A 21 -25.55 -10.09 11.98
CA CYS A 21 -26.30 -9.82 10.75
C CYS A 21 -25.44 -9.96 9.49
N VAL A 22 -26.14 -10.12 8.36
CA VAL A 22 -25.60 -10.01 7.00
C VAL A 22 -26.31 -8.84 6.33
N LEU A 23 -25.55 -7.98 5.67
CA LEU A 23 -26.07 -6.80 5.00
C LEU A 23 -26.91 -7.22 3.79
N PRO A 24 -28.21 -6.85 3.72
CA PRO A 24 -29.00 -7.11 2.52
C PRO A 24 -28.48 -6.31 1.32
N ASP A 25 -28.78 -6.76 0.09
CA ASP A 25 -28.32 -6.12 -1.15
C ASP A 25 -28.78 -4.65 -1.34
N ASP A 26 -29.79 -4.22 -0.58
CA ASP A 26 -30.28 -2.83 -0.61
C ASP A 26 -29.51 -1.89 0.33
N TYR A 27 -28.48 -2.38 1.03
CA TYR A 27 -27.66 -1.62 1.97
C TYR A 27 -26.19 -1.62 1.56
N ALA A 28 -25.49 -0.54 1.90
CA ALA A 28 -24.04 -0.40 1.69
C ALA A 28 -23.29 -0.08 2.99
N ASN A 29 -23.98 0.26 4.07
CA ASN A 29 -23.32 0.55 5.33
C ASN A 29 -23.90 -0.31 6.46
N LEU A 30 -23.04 -0.83 7.32
CA LEU A 30 -23.38 -1.56 8.53
C LEU A 30 -22.78 -0.86 9.74
N ILE A 31 -23.59 -0.61 10.78
CA ILE A 31 -23.12 -0.15 12.08
C ILE A 31 -23.57 -1.15 13.14
N LEU A 32 -22.60 -1.78 13.80
CA LEU A 32 -22.84 -2.64 14.95
C LEU A 32 -22.96 -1.79 16.21
N LEU A 33 -24.00 -2.04 17.00
CA LEU A 33 -24.31 -1.28 18.20
C LEU A 33 -23.92 -2.04 19.46
N GLY A 34 -23.63 -1.29 20.53
CA GLY A 34 -23.39 -1.82 21.88
C GLY A 34 -21.97 -2.36 22.09
N ALA A 35 -21.86 -3.39 22.92
CA ALA A 35 -20.60 -4.05 23.27
C ALA A 35 -20.72 -5.58 23.18
N GLY A 36 -21.70 -6.06 22.41
CA GLY A 36 -21.91 -7.48 22.21
C GLY A 36 -20.88 -8.03 21.23
N ASN A 37 -20.40 -9.24 21.49
CA ASN A 37 -19.53 -9.97 20.58
C ASN A 37 -20.38 -10.51 19.42
N ILE A 38 -20.49 -9.76 18.33
CA ILE A 38 -21.41 -10.06 17.23
C ILE A 38 -20.69 -10.07 15.89
N THR A 39 -21.38 -10.60 14.88
CA THR A 39 -20.86 -10.75 13.53
C THR A 39 -21.52 -9.76 12.59
N GLY A 40 -20.73 -9.02 11.83
CA GLY A 40 -21.19 -8.16 10.74
C GLY A 40 -20.60 -8.64 9.43
N ILE A 41 -21.46 -9.01 8.47
CA ILE A 41 -21.03 -9.44 7.13
C ILE A 41 -21.65 -8.48 6.13
N GLY A 42 -20.83 -7.93 5.23
CA GLY A 42 -21.27 -7.13 4.10
C GLY A 42 -21.87 -7.97 2.97
N ASN A 43 -21.85 -7.43 1.77
CA ASN A 43 -22.45 -8.01 0.57
C ASN A 43 -21.48 -7.88 -0.61
N ALA A 44 -22.00 -7.72 -1.84
CA ALA A 44 -21.19 -7.65 -3.05
C ALA A 44 -20.90 -6.21 -3.53
N TYR A 45 -21.31 -5.21 -2.75
CA TYR A 45 -21.04 -3.79 -3.00
C TYR A 45 -19.90 -3.31 -2.12
N ASP A 46 -19.30 -2.19 -2.51
CA ASP A 46 -18.36 -1.43 -1.66
C ASP A 46 -19.07 -1.01 -0.35
N ASN A 47 -18.77 -1.70 0.75
CA ASN A 47 -19.43 -1.52 2.03
C ASN A 47 -18.60 -0.69 3.01
N ARG A 48 -19.28 0.09 3.85
CA ARG A 48 -18.69 0.66 5.06
C ARG A 48 -19.23 -0.06 6.29
N ILE A 49 -18.37 -0.80 6.98
CA ILE A 49 -18.72 -1.58 8.18
C ILE A 49 -18.07 -0.95 9.40
N ILE A 50 -18.87 -0.62 10.42
CA ILE A 50 -18.38 -0.11 11.71
C ILE A 50 -18.72 -1.14 12.80
N GLY A 51 -17.69 -1.69 13.43
CA GLY A 51 -17.78 -2.57 14.58
C GLY A 51 -18.15 -1.83 15.87
N ASN A 52 -18.41 -2.59 16.92
CA ASN A 52 -18.85 -2.08 18.22
C ASN A 52 -17.72 -2.18 19.27
N LEU A 53 -18.02 -2.08 20.57
CA LEU A 53 -17.00 -2.19 21.63
C LEU A 53 -16.66 -3.63 22.06
N GLY A 54 -17.34 -4.61 21.48
CA GLY A 54 -17.16 -6.04 21.78
C GLY A 54 -16.24 -6.73 20.77
N GLN A 55 -15.90 -7.99 21.03
CA GLN A 55 -15.07 -8.78 20.12
C GLN A 55 -15.90 -9.19 18.89
N ASN A 56 -15.71 -8.53 17.76
CA ASN A 56 -16.51 -8.72 16.58
C ASN A 56 -15.83 -9.64 15.55
N THR A 57 -16.66 -10.27 14.73
CA THR A 57 -16.21 -10.88 13.47
C THR A 57 -16.80 -10.05 12.33
N LEU A 58 -15.92 -9.40 11.58
CA LEU A 58 -16.28 -8.47 10.50
C LEU A 58 -15.83 -9.08 9.17
N ALA A 59 -16.73 -9.13 8.19
CA ALA A 59 -16.40 -9.54 6.84
C ALA A 59 -16.94 -8.52 5.83
N GLY A 60 -16.10 -7.97 4.96
CA GLY A 60 -16.49 -7.03 3.92
C GLY A 60 -17.33 -7.72 2.84
N GLY A 61 -16.78 -8.80 2.27
CA GLY A 61 -17.49 -9.61 1.28
C GLY A 61 -16.82 -9.45 -0.08
N ALA A 62 -17.57 -8.93 -1.06
CA ALA A 62 -16.99 -8.54 -2.34
C ALA A 62 -17.20 -7.05 -2.57
N GLY A 63 -16.28 -6.42 -3.28
CA GLY A 63 -16.28 -4.96 -3.44
C GLY A 63 -15.05 -4.37 -2.76
N ASN A 64 -14.92 -3.04 -2.81
CA ASN A 64 -13.85 -2.33 -2.13
C ASN A 64 -14.38 -1.82 -0.79
N ASP A 65 -14.14 -2.57 0.29
CA ASP A 65 -14.76 -2.34 1.57
C ASP A 65 -13.92 -1.44 2.50
N VAL A 66 -14.59 -0.67 3.35
CA VAL A 66 -13.96 0.08 4.45
C VAL A 66 -14.51 -0.44 5.78
N ILE A 67 -13.63 -1.06 6.58
CA ILE A 67 -14.01 -1.73 7.83
C ILE A 67 -13.36 -1.01 9.02
N GLU A 68 -14.16 -0.30 9.81
CA GLU A 68 -13.77 0.27 11.11
C GLU A 68 -14.03 -0.75 12.20
N THR A 69 -13.01 -1.24 12.90
CA THR A 69 -13.18 -2.41 13.79
C THR A 69 -13.93 -2.11 15.08
N GLY A 70 -13.89 -0.86 15.54
CA GLY A 70 -14.38 -0.51 16.87
C GLY A 70 -13.36 -0.90 17.94
N GLY A 71 -13.83 -1.22 19.15
CA GLY A 71 -12.97 -1.67 20.25
C GLY A 71 -13.09 -3.18 20.47
N GLY A 72 -12.14 -3.78 21.19
CA GLY A 72 -12.13 -5.21 21.42
C GLY A 72 -11.15 -5.98 20.53
N ALA A 73 -11.13 -7.30 20.69
CA ALA A 73 -10.27 -8.20 19.93
C ALA A 73 -11.02 -8.72 18.69
N ASP A 74 -10.93 -7.98 17.58
CA ASP A 74 -11.70 -8.26 16.38
C ASP A 74 -11.03 -9.24 15.41
N GLN A 75 -11.84 -9.91 14.62
CA GLN A 75 -11.42 -10.73 13.49
C GLN A 75 -12.01 -10.10 12.22
N VAL A 76 -11.14 -9.68 11.30
CA VAL A 76 -11.53 -8.96 10.09
C VAL A 76 -11.10 -9.75 8.86
N ASP A 77 -12.03 -9.91 7.93
CA ASP A 77 -11.84 -10.43 6.59
C ASP A 77 -12.31 -9.35 5.60
N GLY A 78 -11.43 -8.72 4.83
CA GLY A 78 -11.87 -7.75 3.81
C GLY A 78 -12.69 -8.48 2.74
N GLY A 79 -12.09 -9.51 2.15
CA GLY A 79 -12.76 -10.42 1.26
C GLY A 79 -12.17 -10.35 -0.13
N THR A 80 -12.97 -10.06 -1.14
CA THR A 80 -12.47 -9.87 -2.51
C THR A 80 -12.66 -8.43 -2.96
N GLY A 81 -11.59 -7.80 -3.43
CA GLY A 81 -11.60 -6.43 -3.90
C GLY A 81 -10.38 -5.72 -3.37
N VAL A 82 -10.48 -4.40 -3.17
CA VAL A 82 -9.44 -3.59 -2.52
C VAL A 82 -10.01 -3.05 -1.23
N ASP A 83 -9.65 -3.69 -0.12
CA ASP A 83 -10.25 -3.47 1.18
C ASP A 83 -9.34 -2.67 2.12
N THR A 84 -9.94 -1.75 2.86
CA THR A 84 -9.26 -0.91 3.86
C THR A 84 -9.82 -1.21 5.25
N VAL A 85 -8.92 -1.54 6.19
CA VAL A 85 -9.26 -1.73 7.60
C VAL A 85 -8.76 -0.57 8.44
N LEU A 86 -9.67 0.08 9.16
CA LEU A 86 -9.39 1.19 10.04
C LEU A 86 -9.44 0.70 11.49
N LEU A 87 -8.33 0.84 12.19
CA LEU A 87 -8.20 0.49 13.61
C LEU A 87 -8.36 1.74 14.50
N PRO A 88 -8.95 1.62 15.69
CA PRO A 88 -9.16 2.74 16.61
C PRO A 88 -7.82 3.29 17.11
N ASP A 89 -7.64 4.61 17.20
CA ASP A 89 -6.41 5.16 17.76
C ASP A 89 -6.20 4.66 19.20
N LEU A 90 -5.04 4.03 19.48
CA LEU A 90 -4.73 3.45 20.78
C LEU A 90 -3.60 4.22 21.45
N ASP A 91 -3.83 4.65 22.69
CA ASP A 91 -2.84 5.26 23.57
C ASP A 91 -1.70 4.29 23.89
N GLY A 92 -0.66 4.26 23.06
CA GLY A 92 0.52 3.40 23.19
C GLY A 92 0.90 2.65 21.91
N GLY A 93 0.15 2.86 20.82
CA GLY A 93 0.53 2.45 19.48
C GLY A 93 0.30 0.96 19.18
N TYR A 94 0.83 0.53 18.04
CA TYR A 94 0.55 -0.76 17.43
C TYR A 94 1.82 -1.59 17.27
N ASN A 95 1.74 -2.88 17.58
CA ASN A 95 2.81 -3.83 17.24
C ASN A 95 2.36 -4.68 16.04
N LEU A 96 3.14 -4.64 14.97
CA LEU A 96 2.84 -5.45 13.78
C LEU A 96 3.40 -6.87 13.96
N ALA A 97 2.55 -7.88 13.79
CA ALA A 97 2.96 -9.28 13.69
C ALA A 97 2.41 -9.89 12.39
N TRP A 98 3.29 -10.57 11.65
CA TRP A 98 2.90 -11.23 10.41
C TRP A 98 2.54 -12.69 10.71
N ILE A 99 1.39 -13.16 10.23
CA ILE A 99 0.96 -14.56 10.34
C ILE A 99 0.92 -15.21 8.97
N ALA A 100 1.00 -16.54 8.92
CA ALA A 100 0.87 -17.25 7.65
C ALA A 100 -0.55 -17.03 7.07
N GLY A 101 -0.65 -16.43 5.89
CA GLY A 101 -1.92 -16.13 5.22
C GLY A 101 -2.48 -14.71 5.42
N GLY A 102 -1.74 -13.77 6.03
CA GLY A 102 -2.17 -12.36 6.18
C GLY A 102 -1.40 -11.59 7.29
N ALA A 103 -1.77 -10.34 7.58
CA ALA A 103 -1.22 -9.62 8.75
C ALA A 103 -2.11 -9.80 9.99
N ALA A 104 -1.52 -10.26 11.09
CA ALA A 104 -2.16 -10.10 12.40
C ALA A 104 -1.67 -8.81 13.04
N LEU A 105 -2.39 -7.71 12.88
CA LEU A 105 -1.98 -6.49 13.56
C LEU A 105 -2.26 -6.57 15.07
N THR A 106 -1.19 -6.77 15.82
CA THR A 106 -1.23 -6.92 17.27
C THR A 106 -1.18 -5.54 17.92
N ALA A 107 -2.30 -4.85 18.00
CA ALA A 107 -2.36 -3.60 18.76
C ALA A 107 -2.06 -3.89 20.26
N ARG A 108 -1.17 -3.14 20.92
CA ARG A 108 -1.00 -3.26 22.37
C ARG A 108 -0.69 -1.91 22.99
N ALA A 109 -1.64 -1.47 23.81
CA ALA A 109 -1.36 -0.77 25.05
C ALA A 109 -2.33 -1.25 26.13
N ASN A 110 -1.82 -2.02 27.09
CA ASN A 110 -2.45 -2.33 28.39
C ASN A 110 -3.77 -3.14 28.44
N ILE A 111 -4.33 -3.60 27.32
CA ILE A 111 -5.47 -4.54 27.26
C ILE A 111 -5.19 -5.64 26.23
N HIS A 112 -5.69 -6.86 26.45
CA HIS A 112 -5.47 -8.04 25.59
C HIS A 112 -6.29 -7.98 24.29
N GLU A 113 -6.37 -6.82 23.66
CA GLU A 113 -7.13 -6.61 22.42
C GLU A 113 -6.22 -6.85 21.23
N TYR A 114 -6.58 -7.83 20.41
CA TYR A 114 -5.82 -8.24 19.24
C TYR A 114 -6.75 -8.21 18.04
N VAL A 115 -6.42 -7.42 17.02
CA VAL A 115 -7.17 -7.41 15.77
C VAL A 115 -6.43 -8.28 14.76
N THR A 116 -7.09 -9.33 14.29
CA THR A 116 -6.55 -10.14 13.20
C THR A 116 -7.17 -9.69 11.90
N VAL A 117 -6.34 -9.40 10.90
CA VAL A 117 -6.82 -8.96 9.59
C VAL A 117 -6.34 -9.96 8.53
N LYS A 118 -7.22 -10.31 7.61
CA LYS A 118 -6.87 -11.07 6.42
C LYS A 118 -7.62 -10.50 5.22
N ASN A 119 -7.06 -10.75 4.04
CA ASN A 119 -7.64 -10.29 2.77
C ASN A 119 -7.99 -8.80 2.80
N ALA A 120 -7.05 -7.97 3.26
CA ALA A 120 -7.15 -6.53 3.19
C ALA A 120 -5.87 -5.99 2.56
N GLU A 121 -6.03 -5.03 1.67
CA GLU A 121 -4.95 -4.39 0.92
C GLU A 121 -4.36 -3.22 1.70
N HIS A 122 -5.14 -2.61 2.59
CA HIS A 122 -4.71 -1.51 3.44
C HIS A 122 -5.16 -1.67 4.89
N ILE A 123 -4.27 -1.37 5.83
CA ILE A 123 -4.62 -1.17 7.24
C ILE A 123 -4.14 0.20 7.69
N GLN A 124 -5.01 0.97 8.33
CA GLN A 124 -4.70 2.25 8.94
C GLN A 124 -4.93 2.21 10.45
N ALA A 125 -3.98 2.79 11.17
CA ALA A 125 -3.88 2.84 12.62
C ALA A 125 -3.32 4.21 13.02
N GLY A 126 -4.18 5.23 13.07
CA GLY A 126 -3.75 6.63 13.20
C GLY A 126 -2.86 7.03 12.03
N ARG A 127 -1.58 7.35 12.32
CA ARG A 127 -0.54 7.66 11.31
C ARG A 127 0.13 6.44 10.70
N LEU A 128 0.00 5.27 11.32
CA LEU A 128 0.56 4.03 10.83
C LEU A 128 -0.33 3.49 9.72
N HIS A 129 0.30 3.18 8.60
CA HIS A 129 -0.33 2.47 7.50
C HIS A 129 0.46 1.22 7.19
N VAL A 130 -0.25 0.18 6.77
CA VAL A 130 0.31 -1.06 6.25
C VAL A 130 -0.37 -1.32 4.92
N ALA A 131 0.44 -1.42 3.88
CA ALA A 131 -0.01 -1.66 2.52
C ALA A 131 0.52 -3.00 2.02
N TRP A 132 -0.26 -3.64 1.15
CA TRP A 132 0.22 -4.74 0.31
C TRP A 132 0.35 -4.27 -1.14
N ALA A 133 1.04 -5.07 -1.95
CA ALA A 133 1.20 -4.78 -3.37
C ALA A 133 -0.17 -4.49 -4.02
N ASN A 134 -0.14 -3.57 -4.98
CA ASN A 134 -1.23 -2.93 -5.73
C ASN A 134 -1.83 -1.65 -5.12
N GLU A 135 -1.11 -0.95 -4.22
CA GLU A 135 -1.55 0.34 -3.65
C GLU A 135 -1.21 1.57 -4.51
N GLY A 136 -0.90 1.37 -5.79
CA GLY A 136 -0.69 2.45 -6.77
C GLY A 136 0.47 3.37 -6.39
N HIS A 137 0.18 4.51 -5.77
CA HIS A 137 1.17 5.52 -5.38
C HIS A 137 2.20 4.99 -4.39
N ALA A 138 1.80 4.17 -3.42
CA ALA A 138 2.71 3.62 -2.43
C ALA A 138 3.74 2.69 -3.09
N ASP A 139 3.30 1.80 -3.98
CA ASP A 139 4.19 0.89 -4.71
C ASP A 139 5.17 1.63 -5.62
N GLN A 140 4.74 2.73 -6.24
CA GLN A 140 5.61 3.57 -7.08
C GLN A 140 6.73 4.21 -6.25
N VAL A 141 6.42 4.73 -5.05
CA VAL A 141 7.43 5.30 -4.15
C VAL A 141 8.34 4.19 -3.61
N TYR A 142 7.80 3.02 -3.26
CA TYR A 142 8.58 1.86 -2.84
C TYR A 142 9.57 1.41 -3.92
N GLY A 143 9.09 1.27 -5.16
CA GLY A 143 9.90 0.91 -6.31
C GLY A 143 11.02 1.90 -6.58
N LEU A 144 10.75 3.20 -6.37
CA LEU A 144 11.76 4.24 -6.50
C LEU A 144 12.85 4.13 -5.43
N TYR A 145 12.50 3.78 -4.19
CA TYR A 145 13.48 3.49 -3.12
C TYR A 145 14.38 2.30 -3.47
N GLN A 146 13.77 1.18 -3.91
CA GLN A 146 14.51 -0.01 -4.34
C GLN A 146 15.45 0.31 -5.50
N ALA A 147 14.97 1.06 -6.50
CA ALA A 147 15.79 1.43 -7.66
C ALA A 147 16.94 2.39 -7.29
N ALA A 148 16.69 3.38 -6.43
CA ALA A 148 17.67 4.40 -6.08
C ALA A 148 18.70 3.95 -5.04
N PHE A 149 18.35 3.04 -4.15
CA PHE A 149 19.19 2.70 -2.99
C PHE A 149 19.47 1.20 -2.83
N TYR A 150 18.80 0.35 -3.62
CA TYR A 150 18.89 -1.10 -3.53
C TYR A 150 18.54 -1.62 -2.13
N ARG A 151 17.50 -1.03 -1.52
CA ARG A 151 16.95 -1.43 -0.23
C ARG A 151 15.48 -1.04 -0.12
N LYS A 152 14.76 -1.74 0.77
CA LYS A 152 13.43 -1.34 1.19
C LYS A 152 13.47 0.03 1.87
N PRO A 153 12.42 0.85 1.72
CA PRO A 153 12.32 2.09 2.47
C PRO A 153 12.20 1.82 3.97
N ASP A 154 12.65 2.78 4.76
CA ASP A 154 12.28 2.85 6.17
C ASP A 154 10.88 3.48 6.32
N VAL A 155 10.24 3.21 7.46
CA VAL A 155 8.82 3.55 7.69
C VAL A 155 8.53 5.05 7.61
N GLU A 156 9.43 5.89 8.12
CA GLU A 156 9.27 7.36 8.10
C GLU A 156 9.57 7.93 6.71
N GLY A 157 10.68 7.49 6.10
CA GLY A 157 11.07 7.90 4.77
C GLY A 157 10.04 7.54 3.71
N MET A 158 9.42 6.36 3.80
CA MET A 158 8.31 5.96 2.92
C MET A 158 7.14 6.94 3.04
N GLY A 159 6.68 7.18 4.27
CA GLY A 159 5.51 8.01 4.51
C GLY A 159 5.73 9.48 4.16
N PHE A 160 6.94 10.01 4.37
CA PHE A 160 7.31 11.36 3.94
C PHE A 160 7.16 11.55 2.42
N TRP A 161 7.78 10.67 1.63
CA TRP A 161 7.75 10.81 0.16
C TRP A 161 6.41 10.45 -0.44
N LEU A 162 5.70 9.45 0.13
CA LEU A 162 4.34 9.14 -0.27
C LEU A 162 3.40 10.31 0.00
N ASN A 163 3.50 10.97 1.16
CA ASN A 163 2.71 12.17 1.44
C ASN A 163 2.99 13.28 0.41
N LYS A 164 4.26 13.54 0.10
CA LYS A 164 4.64 14.50 -0.95
C LYS A 164 4.07 14.14 -2.32
N TYR A 165 4.09 12.86 -2.67
CA TYR A 165 3.55 12.35 -3.92
C TYR A 165 2.03 12.54 -3.99
N ASN A 166 1.32 12.22 -2.91
CA ASN A 166 -0.13 12.43 -2.77
C ASN A 166 -0.52 13.92 -2.80
N GLU A 167 0.35 14.82 -2.32
CA GLU A 167 0.19 16.28 -2.41
C GLU A 167 0.51 16.85 -3.81
N GLY A 168 0.91 16.02 -4.77
CA GLY A 168 1.14 16.40 -6.17
C GLY A 168 2.60 16.65 -6.55
N THR A 169 3.57 16.35 -5.67
CA THR A 169 4.98 16.26 -6.09
C THR A 169 5.10 15.14 -7.13
N SER A 170 5.87 15.32 -8.21
CA SER A 170 6.03 14.25 -9.21
C SER A 170 7.07 13.20 -8.77
N LEU A 171 6.96 11.96 -9.27
CA LEU A 171 7.99 10.94 -9.05
C LEU A 171 9.36 11.39 -9.55
N THR A 172 9.42 12.16 -10.65
CA THR A 172 10.67 12.71 -11.17
C THR A 172 11.32 13.68 -10.19
N THR A 173 10.54 14.53 -9.51
CA THR A 173 11.06 15.42 -8.48
C THR A 173 11.59 14.62 -7.29
N ILE A 174 10.85 13.59 -6.84
CA ILE A 174 11.29 12.71 -5.75
C ILE A 174 12.59 11.98 -6.14
N ALA A 175 12.66 11.44 -7.36
CA ALA A 175 13.84 10.78 -7.91
C ALA A 175 15.05 11.72 -7.95
N ALA A 176 14.85 12.98 -8.36
CA ALA A 176 15.91 13.98 -8.36
C ALA A 176 16.45 14.26 -6.95
N GLU A 177 15.58 14.30 -5.94
CA GLU A 177 16.01 14.46 -4.54
C GLU A 177 16.73 13.21 -4.02
N PHE A 178 16.30 12.00 -4.41
CA PHE A 178 17.00 10.76 -4.06
C PHE A 178 18.42 10.76 -4.63
N MET A 179 18.57 11.09 -5.92
CA MET A 179 19.87 11.09 -6.59
C MET A 179 20.84 12.14 -6.05
N LYS A 180 20.32 13.28 -5.56
CA LYS A 180 21.13 14.32 -4.89
C LYS A 180 21.49 13.98 -3.44
N SER A 181 20.87 12.95 -2.86
CA SER A 181 21.10 12.60 -1.47
C SER A 181 22.53 12.09 -1.22
N GLU A 182 23.01 12.29 0.00
CA GLU A 182 24.27 11.71 0.44
C GLU A 182 24.23 10.17 0.40
N GLU A 183 23.06 9.58 0.63
CA GLU A 183 22.88 8.13 0.56
C GLU A 183 23.16 7.60 -0.86
N PHE A 184 22.57 8.22 -1.89
CA PHE A 184 22.79 7.81 -3.28
C PHE A 184 24.26 7.96 -3.65
N SER A 185 24.85 9.10 -3.32
CA SER A 185 26.27 9.38 -3.62
C SER A 185 27.23 8.42 -2.91
N ARG A 186 26.92 8.00 -1.68
CA ARG A 186 27.70 6.98 -0.95
C ARG A 186 27.52 5.58 -1.54
N ARG A 187 26.30 5.26 -2.01
CA ARG A 187 25.98 3.94 -2.56
C ARG A 187 26.53 3.73 -3.96
N PHE A 188 26.49 4.78 -4.78
CA PHE A 188 26.90 4.79 -6.19
C PHE A 188 27.84 5.98 -6.49
N PRO A 189 29.08 5.97 -5.97
CA PRO A 189 29.99 7.10 -6.10
C PRO A 189 30.32 7.43 -7.56
N GLY A 190 30.09 8.67 -7.97
CA GLY A 190 30.39 9.17 -9.32
C GLY A 190 29.46 8.67 -10.44
N VAL A 191 28.56 7.72 -10.16
CA VAL A 191 27.70 7.11 -11.18
C VAL A 191 26.75 8.14 -11.83
N ALA A 192 26.26 9.11 -11.05
CA ALA A 192 25.38 10.14 -11.59
C ALA A 192 26.09 11.18 -12.48
N ASP A 193 27.44 11.19 -12.48
CA ASP A 193 28.24 12.16 -13.21
C ASP A 193 28.55 11.69 -14.65
N ASP A 194 28.31 10.42 -14.96
CA ASP A 194 28.55 9.82 -16.28
C ASP A 194 27.32 9.04 -16.79
N THR A 195 26.86 9.37 -18.00
CA THR A 195 25.68 8.73 -18.61
C THR A 195 25.86 7.21 -18.79
N ALA A 196 27.04 6.76 -19.19
CA ALA A 196 27.30 5.35 -19.44
C ALA A 196 27.26 4.55 -18.14
N ASP A 197 27.89 5.08 -17.09
CA ASP A 197 27.87 4.47 -15.76
C ASP A 197 26.45 4.45 -15.19
N LEU A 198 25.68 5.53 -15.33
CA LEU A 198 24.30 5.59 -14.84
C LEU A 198 23.40 4.57 -15.53
N VAL A 199 23.42 4.51 -16.87
CA VAL A 199 22.61 3.55 -17.64
C VAL A 199 22.99 2.13 -17.27
N THR A 200 24.30 1.84 -17.18
CA THR A 200 24.81 0.53 -16.75
C THR A 200 24.31 0.17 -15.35
N MET A 201 24.39 1.11 -14.40
CA MET A 201 23.88 0.95 -13.04
C MET A 201 22.39 0.59 -13.04
N MET A 202 21.56 1.25 -13.86
CA MET A 202 20.13 0.94 -13.93
C MET A 202 19.85 -0.51 -14.35
N TYR A 203 20.57 -1.04 -15.35
CA TYR A 203 20.41 -2.43 -15.77
C TYR A 203 20.83 -3.42 -14.68
N HIS A 204 22.02 -3.25 -14.09
CA HIS A 204 22.51 -4.19 -13.09
C HIS A 204 21.74 -4.13 -11.77
N HIS A 205 21.43 -2.92 -11.28
CA HIS A 205 20.87 -2.75 -9.94
C HIS A 205 19.35 -2.73 -9.92
N VAL A 206 18.69 -2.24 -10.96
CA VAL A 206 17.22 -2.19 -11.02
C VAL A 206 16.67 -3.43 -11.74
N LEU A 207 17.29 -3.83 -12.85
CA LEU A 207 16.80 -4.96 -13.65
C LEU A 207 17.48 -6.30 -13.34
N HIS A 208 18.58 -6.28 -12.58
CA HIS A 208 19.37 -7.47 -12.23
C HIS A 208 19.92 -8.22 -13.44
N ARG A 209 20.27 -7.50 -14.51
CA ARG A 209 20.85 -8.09 -15.72
C ARG A 209 21.84 -7.15 -16.39
N GLU A 210 22.59 -7.71 -17.33
CA GLU A 210 23.41 -6.91 -18.24
C GLU A 210 22.53 -6.09 -19.21
N PRO A 211 22.98 -4.89 -19.60
CA PRO A 211 22.35 -4.17 -20.70
C PRO A 211 22.48 -4.94 -22.01
N ASP A 212 21.38 -5.04 -22.75
CA ASP A 212 21.43 -5.40 -24.16
C ASP A 212 21.91 -4.20 -25.00
N ALA A 213 22.49 -4.48 -26.17
CA ALA A 213 23.17 -3.46 -26.97
C ALA A 213 22.21 -2.36 -27.48
N GLU A 214 20.98 -2.73 -27.83
CA GLU A 214 19.99 -1.79 -28.35
C GLU A 214 19.42 -0.90 -27.25
N GLY A 215 19.01 -1.48 -26.12
CA GLY A 215 18.49 -0.75 -24.97
C GLY A 215 19.51 0.19 -24.36
N TYR A 216 20.76 -0.25 -24.22
CA TYR A 216 21.86 0.62 -23.78
C TYR A 216 22.06 1.83 -24.69
N ALA A 217 22.14 1.57 -26.01
CA ALA A 217 22.33 2.63 -27.00
C ALA A 217 21.15 3.62 -27.00
N TYR A 218 19.92 3.11 -26.84
CA TYR A 218 18.73 3.94 -26.73
C TYR A 218 18.78 4.87 -25.52
N TRP A 219 18.95 4.32 -24.31
CA TRP A 219 18.93 5.10 -23.08
C TRP A 219 20.06 6.11 -23.01
N LYS A 220 21.28 5.70 -23.38
CA LYS A 220 22.42 6.60 -23.47
C LYS A 220 22.16 7.70 -24.51
N GLY A 221 21.61 7.36 -25.67
CA GLY A 221 21.30 8.32 -26.74
C GLY A 221 20.29 9.39 -26.32
N VAL A 222 19.19 9.02 -25.65
CA VAL A 222 18.20 10.01 -25.19
C VAL A 222 18.73 10.90 -24.06
N MET A 223 19.62 10.40 -23.21
CA MET A 223 20.27 11.19 -22.16
C MET A 223 21.34 12.13 -22.70
N ASP A 224 22.21 11.66 -23.60
CA ASP A 224 23.23 12.50 -24.25
C ASP A 224 22.60 13.59 -25.11
N ALA A 225 21.42 13.33 -25.67
CA ALA A 225 20.61 14.32 -26.38
C ALA A 225 19.80 15.24 -25.45
N HIS A 226 19.90 15.06 -24.12
CA HIS A 226 19.15 15.79 -23.09
C HIS A 226 17.63 15.76 -23.28
N LEU A 227 17.11 14.69 -23.90
CA LEU A 227 15.66 14.47 -24.02
C LEU A 227 15.06 14.01 -22.70
N ILE A 228 15.87 13.34 -21.89
CA ILE A 228 15.55 12.98 -20.51
C ILE A 228 16.74 13.27 -19.61
N ASP A 229 16.49 13.53 -18.35
CA ASP A 229 17.51 13.64 -17.30
C ASP A 229 17.65 12.32 -16.50
N SER A 230 18.63 12.31 -15.60
CA SER A 230 18.94 11.16 -14.75
C SER A 230 17.77 10.74 -13.85
N ALA A 231 16.96 11.71 -13.38
CA ALA A 231 15.82 11.43 -12.52
C ALA A 231 14.67 10.78 -13.31
N GLN A 232 14.44 11.22 -14.55
CA GLN A 232 13.49 10.60 -15.46
C GLN A 232 13.91 9.18 -15.83
N LEU A 233 15.20 8.94 -16.09
CA LEU A 233 15.74 7.59 -16.31
C LEU A 233 15.40 6.67 -15.12
N LEU A 234 15.70 7.12 -13.90
CA LEU A 234 15.44 6.35 -12.68
C LEU A 234 13.95 6.01 -12.54
N VAL A 235 13.04 6.97 -12.81
CA VAL A 235 11.58 6.71 -12.79
C VAL A 235 11.17 5.69 -13.83
N TYR A 236 11.70 5.73 -15.05
CA TYR A 236 11.37 4.76 -16.09
C TYR A 236 11.81 3.34 -15.73
N PHE A 237 13.02 3.18 -15.20
CA PHE A 237 13.49 1.87 -14.77
C PHE A 237 12.72 1.36 -13.54
N ALA A 238 12.46 2.23 -12.56
CA ALA A 238 11.67 1.89 -11.38
C ALA A 238 10.24 1.44 -11.75
N GLY A 239 9.62 2.11 -12.72
CA GLY A 239 8.26 1.81 -13.19
C GLY A 239 8.17 0.73 -14.28
N SER A 240 9.29 0.16 -14.74
CA SER A 240 9.29 -0.85 -15.79
C SER A 240 8.62 -2.15 -15.33
N GLU A 241 7.90 -2.83 -16.23
CA GLU A 241 7.25 -4.12 -15.92
C GLU A 241 8.27 -5.13 -15.36
N GLU A 242 9.48 -5.14 -15.92
CA GLU A 242 10.58 -5.98 -15.46
C GLU A 242 10.96 -5.69 -14.00
N ASN A 243 11.13 -4.41 -13.63
CA ASN A 243 11.41 -4.07 -12.23
C ASN A 243 10.24 -4.37 -11.30
N GLN A 244 9.00 -4.13 -11.73
CA GLN A 244 7.81 -4.45 -10.94
C GLN A 244 7.75 -5.95 -10.61
N VAL A 245 8.14 -6.82 -11.55
CA VAL A 245 8.30 -8.26 -11.31
C VAL A 245 9.45 -8.55 -10.33
N ASN A 246 10.56 -7.83 -10.42
CA ASN A 246 11.71 -8.02 -9.52
C ASN A 246 11.38 -7.67 -8.06
N ILE A 247 10.52 -6.68 -7.81
CA ILE A 247 10.22 -6.18 -6.45
C ILE A 247 8.93 -6.76 -5.84
N VAL A 248 8.05 -7.40 -6.62
CA VAL A 248 6.76 -7.92 -6.11
C VAL A 248 6.94 -8.86 -4.92
N GLY A 249 7.99 -9.69 -4.93
CA GLY A 249 8.31 -10.59 -3.81
C GLY A 249 8.69 -9.85 -2.52
N SER A 250 9.30 -8.67 -2.64
CA SER A 250 9.67 -7.82 -1.49
C SER A 250 8.46 -7.10 -0.86
N MET A 251 7.37 -6.96 -1.62
CA MET A 251 6.10 -6.36 -1.17
C MET A 251 5.06 -7.41 -0.79
N ALA A 252 5.28 -8.70 -1.07
CA ALA A 252 4.33 -9.78 -0.83
C ALA A 252 3.96 -9.95 0.66
N GLN A 253 4.85 -9.56 1.56
CA GLN A 253 4.59 -9.55 3.00
C GLN A 253 4.02 -8.22 3.51
N GLY A 254 3.63 -7.31 2.63
CA GLY A 254 3.25 -5.95 2.97
C GLY A 254 4.41 -5.10 3.47
N TYR A 255 4.19 -3.79 3.57
CA TYR A 255 5.15 -2.83 4.09
C TYR A 255 4.44 -1.74 4.88
N ALA A 256 5.10 -1.28 5.94
CA ALA A 256 4.56 -0.23 6.81
C ALA A 256 5.13 1.13 6.45
N TYR A 257 4.33 2.18 6.65
CA TYR A 257 4.77 3.57 6.56
C TYR A 257 4.02 4.47 7.53
N LEU A 258 4.64 5.60 7.88
CA LEU A 258 4.06 6.60 8.78
C LEU A 258 3.77 7.89 8.02
N LEU A 259 2.50 8.21 7.78
CA LEU A 259 2.16 9.52 7.22
C LEU A 259 2.50 10.63 8.23
N PRO A 260 2.83 11.86 7.77
CA PRO A 260 3.01 13.01 8.66
C PRO A 260 1.76 13.28 9.53
N ALA A 261 1.96 13.96 10.67
CA ALA A 261 0.86 14.41 11.52
C ALA A 261 0.14 15.64 10.95
#